data_AF-A0A1S3QIP2-F1
#
_entry.id   AF-A0A1S3QIP2-F1
#
_cell.length_a   1.000
_cell.length_b   1.000
_cell.length_c   1.000
_cell.angle_alpha   90.00
_cell.angle_beta   90.00
_cell.angle_gamma   90.00
#
_symmetry.space_group_name_H-M   'P 1'
#
loop_
_entity.id
_entity.type
_entity.pdbx_description
1 polymer ?
#
loop_
_entity_poly.entity_id
_entity_poly.type
_entity_poly.pdbx_seq_one_letter_code
_entity_poly.pdbx_strand_id
1 'polypeptide(L)'
;LLHDEWARYGAFYKYQPVDLIRKYFGEKIGLYFAWLGVYTQLLIPASLVGIIVFCYGCYTVDMDVPSLEMCDEQQNFTMCPLCDGVCDYWHLSTACGTARASHLFDNPATVFFAIFMSLWVATFLEHWKRRQISLNHSWDLTGLEEEEDHPRPKYETVLLQKRQMMRNKEKKNDKKKKRKIEPVQREEDVAAGK
;
A
#
# COMPACT_ATOMS: atom_id res chain seq x y z
N LEU A 1 -29.05 11.99 4.80
CA LEU A 1 -29.08 10.95 3.75
C LEU A 1 -27.85 10.04 3.77
N LEU A 2 -26.65 10.48 3.34
CA LEU A 2 -25.44 9.62 3.30
C LEU A 2 -25.06 9.06 4.69
N HIS A 3 -25.18 9.89 5.73
CA HIS A 3 -24.92 9.49 7.11
C HIS A 3 -25.92 8.45 7.62
N ASP A 4 -27.20 8.57 7.24
CA ASP A 4 -28.29 7.74 7.77
C ASP A 4 -28.35 6.36 7.11
N GLU A 5 -28.04 6.31 5.80
CA GLU A 5 -28.07 5.09 4.98
C GLU A 5 -26.76 4.31 4.95
N TRP A 6 -25.60 4.99 5.10
CA TRP A 6 -24.29 4.35 4.93
C TRP A 6 -23.33 4.61 6.09
N ALA A 7 -23.08 5.86 6.49
CA ALA A 7 -22.04 6.18 7.48
C ALA A 7 -22.47 6.01 8.96
N ARG A 8 -23.37 5.05 9.24
CA ARG A 8 -23.84 4.72 10.58
C ARG A 8 -23.45 3.28 10.93
N TYR A 9 -22.90 3.05 12.12
CA TYR A 9 -22.49 1.71 12.57
C TYR A 9 -23.58 0.64 12.45
N GLY A 10 -24.85 1.02 12.67
CA GLY A 10 -26.00 0.12 12.53
C GLY A 10 -26.37 -0.23 11.08
N ALA A 11 -25.74 0.33 10.06
CA ALA A 11 -26.03 0.07 8.64
C ALA A 11 -25.03 -0.88 7.96
N PHE A 12 -24.15 -1.55 8.73
CA PHE A 12 -23.07 -2.40 8.20
C PHE A 12 -23.55 -3.60 7.35
N TYR A 13 -24.80 -4.05 7.53
CA TYR A 13 -25.38 -5.19 6.82
C TYR A 13 -25.95 -4.82 5.44
N LYS A 14 -26.10 -3.52 5.14
CA LYS A 14 -26.65 -3.06 3.85
C LYS A 14 -25.55 -3.04 2.78
N TYR A 15 -25.93 -3.24 1.52
CA TYR A 15 -25.04 -3.00 0.39
C TYR A 15 -24.63 -1.53 0.31
N GLN A 16 -23.37 -1.28 -0.02
CA GLN A 16 -22.82 0.06 -0.10
C GLN A 16 -23.35 0.83 -1.33
N PRO A 17 -23.94 2.03 -1.16
CA PRO A 17 -24.44 2.82 -2.28
C PRO A 17 -23.31 3.61 -2.97
N VAL A 18 -22.52 2.92 -3.79
CA VAL A 18 -21.31 3.48 -4.42
C VAL A 18 -21.61 4.70 -5.29
N ASP A 19 -22.72 4.70 -6.03
CA ASP A 19 -23.10 5.83 -6.90
C ASP A 19 -23.43 7.10 -6.13
N LEU A 20 -23.99 6.98 -4.92
CA LEU A 20 -24.33 8.12 -4.08
C LEU A 20 -23.06 8.72 -3.46
N ILE A 21 -22.12 7.87 -3.03
CA ILE A 21 -20.80 8.28 -2.53
C ILE A 21 -20.03 9.02 -3.63
N ARG A 22 -20.04 8.48 -4.86
CA ARG A 22 -19.42 9.13 -6.02
C ARG A 22 -19.99 10.53 -6.27
N LYS A 23 -21.31 10.67 -6.30
CA LYS A 23 -21.96 11.98 -6.55
C LYS A 23 -21.61 13.04 -5.50
N TYR A 24 -21.29 12.63 -4.27
CA TYR A 24 -20.97 13.56 -3.18
C TYR A 24 -19.46 13.83 -3.04
N PHE A 25 -18.62 12.80 -3.17
CA PHE A 25 -17.17 12.89 -2.92
C PHE A 25 -16.30 12.86 -4.19
N GLY A 26 -16.89 12.59 -5.34
CA GLY A 26 -16.18 12.37 -6.60
C GLY A 26 -15.74 10.92 -6.81
N GLU A 27 -15.12 10.70 -7.96
CA GLU A 27 -14.82 9.39 -8.52
C GLU A 27 -13.65 8.71 -7.81
N LYS A 28 -12.62 9.47 -7.42
CA LYS A 28 -11.44 8.95 -6.72
C LYS A 28 -11.83 8.29 -5.38
N ILE A 29 -12.70 8.94 -4.61
CA ILE A 29 -13.20 8.42 -3.33
C ILE A 29 -14.25 7.33 -3.56
N GLY A 30 -15.12 7.47 -4.58
CA GLY A 30 -16.07 6.44 -4.96
C GLY A 30 -15.40 5.11 -5.34
N LEU A 31 -14.32 5.15 -6.11
CA LEU A 31 -13.57 3.96 -6.52
C LEU A 31 -12.88 3.28 -5.34
N TYR A 32 -12.31 4.05 -4.41
CA TYR A 32 -11.73 3.53 -3.17
C TYR A 32 -12.74 2.72 -2.36
N PHE A 33 -13.94 3.28 -2.15
CA PHE A 33 -14.99 2.60 -1.40
C PHE A 33 -15.56 1.40 -2.16
N ALA A 34 -15.64 1.47 -3.49
CA ALA A 34 -16.01 0.30 -4.31
C ALA A 34 -15.02 -0.86 -4.15
N TRP A 35 -13.71 -0.55 -4.14
CA TRP A 35 -12.65 -1.54 -3.90
C TRP A 35 -12.78 -2.16 -2.51
N LEU A 36 -12.96 -1.34 -1.49
CA LEU A 36 -13.11 -1.80 -0.12
C LEU A 36 -14.33 -2.71 0.05
N GLY A 37 -15.45 -2.38 -0.60
CA GLY A 37 -16.65 -3.22 -0.59
C GLY A 37 -16.41 -4.60 -1.19
N VAL A 38 -15.74 -4.68 -2.34
CA VAL A 38 -15.37 -5.96 -2.96
C VAL A 38 -14.38 -6.76 -2.09
N TYR A 39 -13.37 -6.08 -1.55
CA TYR A 39 -12.37 -6.69 -0.69
C TYR A 39 -13.00 -7.33 0.56
N THR A 40 -13.88 -6.59 1.24
CA THR A 40 -14.58 -7.10 2.43
C THR A 40 -15.53 -8.25 2.10
N GLN A 41 -16.26 -8.19 0.98
CA GLN A 41 -17.12 -9.28 0.52
C GLN A 41 -16.34 -10.56 0.23
N LEU A 42 -15.19 -10.46 -0.43
CA LEU A 42 -14.32 -11.61 -0.72
C LEU A 42 -13.51 -12.07 0.51
N LEU A 43 -13.35 -11.24 1.53
CA LEU A 43 -12.73 -11.64 2.80
C LEU A 43 -13.60 -12.64 3.59
N ILE A 44 -14.92 -12.59 3.44
CA ILE A 44 -15.86 -13.46 4.15
C ILE A 44 -15.59 -14.96 3.90
N PRO A 45 -15.52 -15.45 2.64
CA PRO A 45 -15.18 -16.87 2.42
C PRO A 45 -13.77 -17.22 2.90
N ALA A 46 -12.80 -16.30 2.79
CA ALA A 46 -11.44 -16.56 3.27
C ALA A 46 -11.37 -16.67 4.80
N SER A 47 -12.11 -15.82 5.52
CA SER A 47 -12.17 -15.89 6.99
C SER A 47 -12.89 -17.13 7.47
N LEU A 48 -13.96 -17.58 6.78
CA LEU A 48 -14.64 -18.84 7.09
C LEU A 48 -13.69 -20.04 6.98
N VAL A 49 -12.94 -20.14 5.87
CA VAL A 49 -11.95 -21.22 5.70
C VAL A 49 -10.85 -21.14 6.76
N GLY A 50 -10.37 -19.93 7.08
CA GLY A 50 -9.37 -19.73 8.13
C GLY A 50 -9.85 -20.15 9.52
N ILE A 51 -11.10 -19.83 9.88
CA ILE A 51 -11.71 -20.26 11.14
C ILE A 51 -11.84 -21.79 11.19
N ILE A 52 -12.25 -22.44 10.10
CA ILE A 52 -12.35 -23.90 10.03
C ILE A 52 -10.99 -24.57 10.27
N VAL A 53 -9.93 -24.06 9.63
CA VAL A 53 -8.56 -24.56 9.80
C VAL A 53 -8.04 -24.33 11.22
N PHE A 54 -8.36 -23.18 11.82
CA PHE A 54 -8.02 -22.89 13.21
C PHE A 54 -8.75 -23.82 14.18
N CYS A 55 -10.05 -24.04 13.99
CA CYS A 55 -10.83 -25.00 14.79
C CYS A 55 -10.29 -26.43 14.66
N TYR A 56 -9.86 -26.84 13.47
CA TYR A 56 -9.17 -28.12 13.26
C TYR A 56 -7.87 -28.21 14.06
N GLY A 57 -7.05 -27.14 14.06
CA GLY A 57 -5.84 -27.05 14.89
C GLY A 57 -6.15 -27.17 16.38
N CYS A 58 -7.18 -26.47 16.88
CA CYS A 58 -7.62 -26.59 18.27
C CYS A 58 -8.10 -28.01 18.63
N TYR A 59 -8.81 -28.67 17.72
CA TYR A 59 -9.31 -30.03 17.96
C TYR A 59 -8.18 -31.06 18.01
N THR A 60 -7.11 -30.86 17.21
CA THR A 60 -6.01 -31.81 17.07
C THR A 60 -4.83 -31.56 18.02
N VAL A 61 -4.81 -30.43 18.74
CA VAL A 61 -3.66 -30.02 19.57
C VAL A 61 -3.31 -30.99 20.70
N ASP A 62 -4.30 -31.65 21.30
CA ASP A 62 -4.09 -32.60 22.39
C ASP A 62 -3.84 -34.03 21.90
N MET A 63 -3.91 -34.28 20.59
CA MET A 63 -3.73 -35.61 19.99
C MET A 63 -2.41 -35.73 19.21
N ASP A 64 -1.66 -34.65 19.08
CA ASP A 64 -0.39 -34.60 18.37
C ASP A 64 0.74 -35.22 19.22
N VAL A 65 1.37 -36.27 18.67
CA VAL A 65 2.41 -37.05 19.38
C VAL A 65 3.63 -36.18 19.77
N PRO A 66 4.22 -35.35 18.88
CA PRO A 66 5.30 -34.44 19.26
C PRO A 66 4.93 -33.50 20.42
N SER A 67 3.74 -32.90 20.38
CA SER A 67 3.27 -31.99 21.42
C SER A 67 3.06 -32.72 22.76
N LEU A 68 2.54 -33.94 22.72
CA LEU A 68 2.37 -34.79 23.90
C LEU A 68 3.71 -35.21 24.53
N GLU A 69 4.69 -35.61 23.71
CA GLU A 69 6.03 -35.97 24.18
C GLU A 69 6.76 -34.79 24.82
N MET A 70 6.62 -33.58 24.26
CA MET A 70 7.21 -32.37 24.85
C MET A 70 6.53 -31.95 26.15
N CYS A 71 5.25 -32.29 26.35
CA CYS A 71 4.48 -31.94 27.54
C CYS A 71 4.53 -33.00 28.66
N ASP A 72 5.16 -34.16 28.41
CA ASP A 72 5.27 -35.21 29.43
C ASP A 72 6.35 -34.87 30.47
N GLU A 73 5.93 -34.60 31.71
CA GLU A 73 6.83 -34.31 32.83
C GLU A 73 7.57 -35.56 33.34
N GLN A 74 7.13 -36.78 32.98
CA GLN A 74 7.81 -38.01 33.44
C GLN A 74 9.18 -38.19 32.78
N GLN A 75 9.33 -37.67 31.56
CA GLN A 75 10.60 -37.66 30.87
C GLN A 75 11.38 -36.42 31.32
N ASN A 76 12.25 -36.57 32.33
CA ASN A 76 13.09 -35.51 32.88
C ASN A 76 14.20 -35.05 31.89
N PHE A 77 13.82 -34.60 30.70
CA PHE A 77 14.73 -34.12 29.66
C PHE A 77 15.20 -32.70 29.99
N THR A 78 16.45 -32.60 30.42
CA THR A 78 17.14 -31.33 30.67
C THR A 78 17.84 -30.86 29.40
N MET A 79 17.49 -29.66 28.95
CA MET A 79 18.06 -29.01 27.77
C MET A 79 19.25 -28.14 28.16
N CYS A 80 20.21 -28.01 27.23
CA CYS A 80 21.35 -27.12 27.38
C CYS A 80 20.91 -25.65 27.45
N PRO A 81 21.66 -24.81 28.18
CA PRO A 81 21.42 -23.36 28.19
C PRO A 81 21.61 -22.77 26.79
N LEU A 82 20.80 -21.78 26.44
CA LEU A 82 20.87 -21.09 25.13
C LEU A 82 21.99 -20.04 25.06
N CYS A 83 22.68 -19.77 26.17
CA CYS A 83 23.63 -18.67 26.30
C CYS A 83 25.04 -19.20 26.58
N ASP A 84 26.06 -18.51 26.07
CA ASP A 84 27.49 -18.83 26.30
C ASP A 84 27.99 -18.44 27.71
N GLY A 85 27.18 -17.72 28.50
CA GLY A 85 27.51 -17.26 29.86
C GLY A 85 26.99 -18.17 30.98
N VAL A 86 26.81 -17.61 32.17
CA VAL A 86 26.17 -18.32 33.30
C VAL A 86 24.66 -18.27 33.13
N CYS A 87 24.08 -19.35 32.62
CA CYS A 87 22.64 -19.54 32.50
C CYS A 87 22.23 -20.91 33.01
N ASP A 88 21.03 -20.99 33.57
CA ASP A 88 20.50 -22.23 34.11
C ASP A 88 20.07 -23.18 32.98
N TYR A 89 20.18 -24.47 33.26
CA TYR A 89 19.57 -25.50 32.43
C TYR A 89 18.05 -25.41 32.56
N TRP A 90 17.34 -25.78 31.50
CA TRP A 90 15.88 -25.71 31.45
C TRP A 90 15.27 -27.04 31.04
N HIS A 91 14.05 -27.31 31.48
CA HIS A 91 13.36 -28.57 31.19
C HIS A 91 12.51 -28.44 29.94
N LEU A 92 12.49 -29.50 29.11
CA LEU A 92 11.73 -29.51 27.86
C LEU A 92 10.22 -29.24 28.08
N SER A 93 9.65 -29.77 29.16
CA SER A 93 8.23 -29.56 29.55
C SER A 93 7.85 -28.10 29.74
N THR A 94 8.79 -27.22 30.08
CA THR A 94 8.51 -25.78 30.23
C THR A 94 8.18 -25.10 28.89
N ALA A 95 8.60 -25.68 27.75
CA ALA A 95 8.24 -25.23 26.40
C ALA A 95 6.99 -25.91 25.80
N CYS A 96 6.26 -26.69 26.59
CA CYS A 96 5.01 -27.33 26.17
C CYS A 96 4.00 -26.32 25.57
N GLY A 97 3.86 -25.14 26.19
CA GLY A 97 2.95 -24.10 25.70
C GLY A 97 3.32 -23.57 24.31
N THR A 98 4.61 -23.39 24.04
CA THR A 98 5.08 -22.97 22.71
C THR A 98 4.94 -24.09 21.69
N ALA A 99 5.17 -25.35 22.06
CA ALA A 99 4.98 -26.49 21.17
C ALA A 99 3.50 -26.63 20.73
N ARG A 100 2.56 -26.53 21.67
CA ARG A 100 1.11 -26.54 21.37
C ARG A 100 0.70 -25.37 20.50
N ALA A 101 1.25 -24.18 20.75
CA ALA A 101 1.01 -23.00 19.91
C ALA A 101 1.56 -23.21 18.49
N SER A 102 2.75 -23.79 18.33
CA SER A 102 3.32 -24.13 17.02
C SER A 102 2.43 -25.10 16.26
N HIS A 103 1.94 -26.18 16.87
CA HIS A 103 1.03 -27.11 16.19
C HIS A 103 -0.31 -26.46 15.81
N LEU A 104 -0.82 -25.53 16.63
CA LEU A 104 -2.03 -24.77 16.30
C LEU A 104 -1.89 -23.96 15.00
N PHE A 105 -0.71 -23.38 14.75
CA PHE A 105 -0.42 -22.58 13.55
C PHE A 105 0.14 -23.39 12.37
N ASP A 106 0.89 -24.45 12.65
CA ASP A 106 1.61 -25.26 11.66
C ASP A 106 1.09 -26.71 11.64
N ASN A 107 -0.22 -26.86 11.42
CA ASN A 107 -0.86 -28.16 11.21
C ASN A 107 -0.97 -28.49 9.70
N PRO A 108 -1.19 -29.77 9.32
CA PRO A 108 -1.33 -30.15 7.92
C PRO A 108 -2.43 -29.39 7.14
N ALA A 109 -3.47 -28.89 7.80
CA ALA A 109 -4.54 -28.12 7.14
C ALA A 109 -4.10 -26.69 6.76
N THR A 110 -3.05 -26.14 7.38
CA THR A 110 -2.53 -24.81 7.01
C THR A 110 -1.82 -24.82 5.66
N VAL A 111 -1.26 -25.95 5.24
CA VAL A 111 -0.73 -26.14 3.88
C VAL A 111 -1.83 -25.99 2.84
N PHE A 112 -2.98 -26.63 3.07
CA PHE A 112 -4.16 -26.47 2.22
C PHE A 112 -4.63 -25.00 2.21
N PHE A 113 -4.67 -24.35 3.37
CA PHE A 113 -5.02 -22.94 3.49
C PHE A 113 -4.07 -22.02 2.69
N ALA A 114 -2.76 -22.29 2.68
CA ALA A 114 -1.78 -21.50 1.93
C ALA A 114 -2.02 -21.57 0.41
N ILE A 115 -2.36 -22.76 -0.11
CA ILE A 115 -2.74 -22.94 -1.53
C ILE A 115 -4.03 -22.17 -1.82
N PHE A 116 -5.04 -22.31 -0.94
CA PHE A 116 -6.30 -21.58 -1.06
C PHE A 116 -6.09 -20.06 -1.05
N MET A 117 -5.26 -19.53 -0.16
CA MET A 117 -4.96 -18.09 -0.09
C MET A 117 -4.29 -17.59 -1.36
N SER A 118 -3.41 -18.39 -1.96
CA SER A 118 -2.77 -18.06 -3.24
C SER A 118 -3.81 -17.93 -4.37
N LEU A 119 -4.76 -18.88 -4.45
CA LEU A 119 -5.86 -18.84 -5.41
C LEU A 119 -6.86 -17.72 -5.11
N TRP A 120 -7.11 -17.44 -3.83
CA TRP A 120 -7.98 -16.36 -3.38
C TRP A 120 -7.45 -15.00 -3.83
N VAL A 121 -6.15 -14.72 -3.65
CA VAL A 121 -5.54 -13.46 -4.10
C VAL A 121 -5.67 -13.29 -5.61
N ALA A 122 -5.40 -14.35 -6.39
CA ALA A 122 -5.57 -14.31 -7.84
C ALA A 122 -7.02 -14.01 -8.24
N THR A 123 -7.98 -14.73 -7.65
CA THR A 123 -9.41 -14.55 -7.90
C THR A 123 -9.89 -13.14 -7.51
N PHE A 124 -9.41 -12.62 -6.37
CA PHE A 124 -9.70 -11.28 -5.89
C PHE A 124 -9.25 -10.21 -6.89
N LEU A 125 -8.00 -10.30 -7.36
CA LEU A 125 -7.45 -9.35 -8.33
C LEU A 125 -8.20 -9.41 -9.66
N GLU A 126 -8.55 -10.59 -10.16
CA GLU A 126 -9.34 -10.73 -11.38
C GLU A 126 -10.76 -10.18 -11.24
N HIS A 127 -11.42 -10.50 -10.13
CA HIS A 127 -12.75 -9.99 -9.83
C HIS A 127 -12.74 -8.46 -9.71
N TRP A 128 -11.74 -7.89 -9.03
CA TRP A 128 -11.57 -6.45 -8.94
C TRP A 128 -11.34 -5.81 -10.30
N LYS A 129 -10.46 -6.36 -11.15
CA LYS A 129 -10.24 -5.85 -12.51
C LYS A 129 -11.53 -5.80 -13.32
N ARG A 130 -12.34 -6.87 -13.28
CA ARG A 130 -13.65 -6.91 -13.95
C ARG A 130 -14.60 -5.84 -13.40
N ARG A 131 -14.66 -5.69 -12.07
CA ARG A 131 -15.52 -4.70 -11.43
C ARG A 131 -15.07 -3.27 -11.72
N GLN A 132 -13.77 -3.01 -11.71
CA GLN A 132 -13.18 -1.71 -12.05
C GLN A 132 -13.54 -1.32 -13.47
N ILE A 133 -13.43 -2.22 -14.45
CA ILE A 133 -13.80 -1.93 -15.85
C ILE A 133 -15.30 -1.60 -15.95
N SER A 134 -16.16 -2.37 -15.30
CA SER A 134 -17.61 -2.12 -15.28
C SER A 134 -17.93 -0.75 -14.68
N LEU A 135 -17.28 -0.40 -13.57
CA LEU A 135 -17.47 0.90 -12.92
C LEU A 135 -16.94 2.04 -13.80
N ASN A 136 -15.75 1.88 -14.37
CA ASN A 136 -15.12 2.86 -15.26
C ASN A 136 -16.03 3.20 -16.46
N HIS A 137 -16.65 2.19 -17.07
CA HIS A 137 -17.62 2.38 -18.13
C HIS A 137 -18.93 3.02 -17.63
N SER A 138 -19.48 2.55 -16.51
CA SER A 138 -20.74 3.11 -15.97
C SER A 138 -20.62 4.55 -15.48
N TRP A 139 -19.41 4.96 -15.12
CA TRP A 139 -19.09 6.29 -14.61
C TRP A 139 -18.48 7.20 -15.68
N ASP A 140 -18.33 6.71 -16.91
CA ASP A 140 -17.79 7.42 -18.07
C ASP A 140 -16.41 8.03 -17.81
N LEU A 141 -15.50 7.22 -17.25
CA LEU A 141 -14.16 7.66 -16.85
C LEU A 141 -13.07 7.31 -17.87
N THR A 142 -13.46 6.79 -19.03
CA THR A 142 -12.53 6.51 -20.13
C THR A 142 -12.00 7.82 -20.73
N GLY A 143 -10.70 8.08 -20.59
CA GLY A 143 -10.02 9.23 -21.21
C GLY A 143 -9.75 10.43 -20.29
N LEU A 144 -10.22 10.42 -19.04
CA LEU A 144 -10.00 11.52 -18.09
C LEU A 144 -8.52 11.76 -17.73
N GLU A 145 -7.68 10.73 -17.85
CA GLU A 145 -6.25 10.80 -17.54
C GLU A 145 -5.50 11.70 -18.54
N GLU A 146 -5.95 11.75 -19.80
CA GLU A 146 -5.35 12.60 -20.84
C GLU A 146 -5.78 14.08 -20.70
N GLU A 147 -6.92 14.33 -20.04
CA GLU A 147 -7.48 15.67 -19.82
C GLU A 147 -6.98 16.33 -18.51
N GLU A 148 -6.66 15.55 -17.47
CA GLU A 148 -6.20 16.07 -16.16
C GLU A 148 -4.69 16.45 -16.10
N ASP A 149 -3.88 16.07 -17.09
CA ASP A 149 -2.41 16.10 -17.00
C ASP A 149 -1.80 17.50 -17.27
N HIS A 150 -2.20 18.47 -16.45
CA HIS A 150 -1.56 19.78 -16.37
C HIS A 150 -0.24 19.71 -15.56
N PRO A 151 0.84 20.38 -16.01
CA PRO A 151 2.10 20.38 -15.27
C PRO A 151 1.92 21.00 -13.88
N ARG A 152 2.45 20.32 -12.84
CA ARG A 152 2.32 20.77 -11.45
C ARG A 152 2.73 22.26 -11.31
N PRO A 153 1.96 23.12 -10.62
CA PRO A 153 2.26 24.56 -10.49
C PRO A 153 3.66 24.88 -9.95
N LYS A 154 4.19 24.02 -9.07
CA LYS A 154 5.57 24.12 -8.55
C LYS A 154 6.62 23.99 -9.66
N TYR A 155 6.36 23.18 -10.68
CA TYR A 155 7.25 23.02 -11.82
C TYR A 155 7.15 24.22 -12.77
N GLU A 156 5.93 24.71 -13.02
CA GLU A 156 5.71 25.92 -13.83
C GLU A 156 6.38 27.15 -13.23
N THR A 157 6.24 27.38 -11.92
CA THR A 157 6.88 28.50 -11.21
C THR A 157 8.40 28.46 -11.31
N VAL A 158 9.01 27.28 -11.15
CA VAL A 158 10.47 27.09 -11.31
C VAL A 158 10.91 27.35 -12.75
N LEU A 159 10.16 26.89 -13.75
CA LEU A 159 10.43 27.17 -15.17
C LEU A 159 10.33 28.67 -15.47
N LEU A 160 9.29 29.35 -14.97
CA LEU A 160 9.10 30.79 -15.13
C LEU A 160 10.25 31.57 -14.50
N GLN A 161 10.67 31.20 -13.29
CA GLN A 161 11.83 31.79 -12.61
C GLN A 161 13.12 31.60 -13.41
N LYS A 162 13.41 30.37 -13.87
CA LYS A 162 14.57 30.10 -14.74
C LYS A 162 14.54 30.93 -16.02
N ARG A 163 13.38 31.02 -16.67
CA ARG A 163 13.19 31.81 -17.90
C ARG A 163 13.39 33.31 -17.65
N GLN A 164 12.96 33.83 -16.50
CA GLN A 164 13.24 35.21 -16.08
C GLN A 164 14.73 35.46 -15.81
N MET A 165 15.42 34.54 -15.11
CA MET A 165 16.86 34.64 -14.84
C MET A 165 17.68 34.66 -16.14
N MET A 166 17.35 33.78 -17.09
CA MET A 166 18.00 33.74 -18.40
C MET A 166 17.82 35.05 -19.18
N ARG A 167 16.58 35.58 -19.27
CA ARG A 167 16.31 36.89 -19.91
C ARG A 167 17.07 38.04 -19.24
N ASN A 168 17.18 38.03 -17.91
CA ASN A 168 17.94 39.04 -17.19
C ASN A 168 19.46 38.92 -17.45
N LYS A 169 19.98 37.71 -17.64
CA LYS A 169 21.38 37.44 -17.99
C LYS A 169 21.70 37.92 -19.42
N GLU A 170 20.81 37.68 -20.38
CA GLU A 170 20.91 38.19 -21.76
C GLU A 170 20.95 39.74 -21.78
N LYS A 171 19.99 40.39 -21.13
CA LYS A 171 19.96 41.88 -21.03
C LYS A 171 21.24 42.45 -20.41
N LYS A 172 21.83 41.78 -19.41
CA LYS A 172 23.11 42.18 -18.80
C LYS A 172 24.27 42.01 -19.78
N ASN A 173 24.31 40.92 -20.53
CA ASN A 173 25.33 40.68 -21.56
C ASN A 173 25.25 41.70 -22.70
N ASP A 174 24.05 42.03 -23.18
CA ASP A 174 23.86 43.05 -24.22
C ASP A 174 24.29 44.44 -23.76
N LYS A 175 23.93 44.84 -22.52
CA LYS A 175 24.41 46.09 -21.92
C LYS A 175 25.93 46.11 -21.80
N LYS A 176 26.55 44.99 -21.42
CA LYS A 176 28.01 44.87 -21.31
C LYS A 176 28.69 44.94 -22.68
N LYS A 177 28.07 44.39 -23.73
CA LYS A 177 28.54 44.47 -25.11
C LYS A 177 28.45 45.90 -25.64
N LYS A 178 27.31 46.59 -25.45
CA LYS A 178 27.15 48.01 -25.81
C LYS A 178 28.16 48.92 -25.10
N ARG A 179 28.36 48.76 -23.78
CA ARG A 179 29.36 49.52 -23.02
C ARG A 179 30.81 49.26 -23.41
N LYS A 180 31.12 48.12 -24.04
CA LYS A 180 32.45 47.84 -24.59
C LYS A 180 32.63 48.42 -25.99
N ILE A 181 31.54 48.55 -26.75
CA ILE A 181 31.53 49.09 -28.11
C ILE A 181 31.52 50.63 -28.07
N GLU A 182 30.79 51.25 -27.15
CA GLU A 182 30.72 52.71 -26.96
C GLU A 182 32.08 53.42 -26.78
N PRO A 183 33.05 52.92 -25.99
CA PRO A 183 34.38 53.53 -25.91
C PRO A 183 35.24 53.28 -27.17
N VAL A 184 35.06 52.14 -27.86
CA VAL A 184 35.79 51.83 -29.11
C VAL A 184 35.30 52.73 -30.26
N GLN A 185 33.98 52.92 -30.39
CA GLN A 185 33.42 53.87 -31.37
C GLN A 185 33.81 55.31 -31.05
N ARG A 186 33.86 55.69 -29.77
CA ARG A 186 34.32 57.03 -29.36
C ARG A 186 35.81 57.26 -29.66
N GLU A 187 36.67 56.24 -29.58
CA GLU A 187 38.08 56.33 -29.99
C GLU A 187 38.24 56.36 -31.51
N GLU A 188 37.45 55.59 -32.27
CA GLU A 188 37.44 55.62 -33.74
C GLU A 188 36.90 56.96 -34.29
N ASP A 189 35.83 57.51 -33.70
CA ASP A 189 35.23 58.78 -34.10
C ASP A 189 36.14 59.99 -33.79
N VAL A 190 36.95 59.92 -32.72
CA VAL A 190 37.96 60.94 -32.38
C VAL A 190 39.21 60.83 -33.26
N ALA A 191 39.59 59.62 -33.70
CA ALA A 191 40.70 59.39 -34.63
C ALA A 191 40.34 59.72 -36.09
N ALA A 192 39.06 59.68 -36.46
CA ALA A 192 38.57 59.93 -37.83
C ALA A 192 38.39 61.42 -38.20
N GLY A 193 38.59 62.36 -37.26
CA GLY A 193 38.72 63.79 -37.55
C GLY A 193 37.46 64.45 -38.14
N LYS A 194 36.59 64.94 -37.25
CA LYS A 194 35.78 66.15 -37.46
C LYS A 194 35.74 66.96 -36.17
#